data_AF-A0A382NAY1-F1
#
_entry.id   AF-A0A382NAY1-F1
#
_cell.length_a   1.000
_cell.length_b   1.000
_cell.length_c   1.000
_cell.angle_alpha   90.00
_cell.angle_beta   90.00
_cell.angle_gamma   90.00
#
_symmetry.space_group_name_H-M   'P 1'
#
loop_
_entity.id
_entity.type
_entity.pdbx_description
1 polymer ?
#
loop_
_entity_poly.entity_id
_entity_poly.type
_entity_poly.pdbx_seq_one_letter_code
_entity_poly.pdbx_strand_id
1 'polypeptide(L)'
;MLGKTNRSWGIALTLVLAFAIYLVPGFATDAYAKEAFAEQVFAEEAFAKEVLAQEEAAAEGEGVPEIEWSQDVFYKDHEGNPLKGPVSGAPAPELGENDYNNYDFAPSRMILWIANQQHLYFGSFVLAVPIFCMIIEFIGIRTRETDPVMSKKYDNLAHQLMKVSLTAYSWTAILGGILLFTFITLFPGFFKYMATIFRPVMHVYALMFLAESGVLYVYYYGWDKMNDGGFLKWIHCSISVLLNLVGTVLMYLANSWATFMQAP
;
A
#
# COMPACT_ATOMS: atom_id res chain seq x y z
N MET A 1 48.76 1.97 13.28
CA MET A 1 48.70 3.15 12.40
C MET A 1 47.49 3.02 11.49
N LEU A 2 46.76 4.11 11.34
CA LEU A 2 45.42 4.21 10.77
C LEU A 2 45.34 3.84 9.28
N GLY A 3 44.26 3.13 8.93
CA GLY A 3 43.22 3.65 8.05
C GLY A 3 43.43 3.64 6.54
N LYS A 4 42.66 2.79 5.84
CA LYS A 4 42.01 3.16 4.58
C LYS A 4 40.80 2.25 4.31
N THR A 5 39.65 2.62 4.85
CA THR A 5 38.33 2.03 4.55
C THR A 5 37.42 3.11 3.95
N ASN A 6 37.63 3.44 2.68
CA ASN A 6 36.85 4.46 1.96
C ASN A 6 35.69 3.86 1.13
N ARG A 7 35.04 2.79 1.58
CA ARG A 7 33.96 2.12 0.80
C ARG A 7 32.62 1.93 1.51
N SER A 8 32.47 2.39 2.76
CA SER A 8 31.19 2.32 3.51
C SER A 8 30.43 3.65 3.56
N TRP A 9 31.11 4.78 3.30
CA TRP A 9 30.47 6.10 3.36
C TRP A 9 29.45 6.32 2.25
N GLY A 10 29.68 5.80 1.04
CA GLY A 10 28.72 5.94 -0.06
C GLY A 10 27.37 5.28 0.24
N ILE A 11 27.40 4.07 0.83
CA ILE A 11 26.18 3.32 1.17
C ILE A 11 25.46 3.96 2.37
N ALA A 12 26.21 4.43 3.36
CA ALA A 12 25.66 5.18 4.49
C ALA A 12 25.01 6.50 4.04
N LEU A 13 25.60 7.20 3.06
CA LEU A 13 25.02 8.42 2.49
C LEU A 13 23.71 8.13 1.76
N THR A 14 23.63 7.05 0.98
CA THR A 14 22.37 6.65 0.32
C THR A 14 21.29 6.25 1.32
N LEU A 15 21.64 5.61 2.44
CA LEU A 15 20.66 5.26 3.48
C LEU A 15 20.17 6.50 4.24
N VAL A 16 21.06 7.47 4.50
CA VAL A 16 20.68 8.75 5.12
C VAL A 16 19.85 9.60 4.15
N LEU A 17 20.16 9.58 2.85
CA LEU A 17 19.36 10.25 1.81
C LEU A 17 17.98 9.60 1.65
N ALA A 18 17.90 8.27 1.64
CA ALA A 18 16.61 7.56 1.58
C ALA A 18 15.76 7.82 2.84
N PHE A 19 16.39 7.88 4.02
CA PHE A 19 15.73 8.24 5.27
C PHE A 19 15.30 9.71 5.31
N ALA A 20 16.10 10.62 4.74
CA ALA A 20 15.74 12.02 4.61
C ALA A 20 14.55 12.20 3.65
N ILE A 21 14.56 11.55 2.48
CA ILE A 21 13.46 11.56 1.50
C ILE A 21 12.15 11.02 2.12
N TYR A 22 12.24 10.00 2.98
CA TYR A 22 11.09 9.47 3.73
C TYR A 22 10.50 10.48 4.74
N LEU A 23 11.31 11.43 5.25
CA LEU A 23 10.89 12.45 6.20
C LEU A 23 10.47 13.79 5.56
N VAL A 24 10.78 14.01 4.27
CA VAL A 24 10.40 15.23 3.52
C VAL A 24 8.89 15.55 3.56
N PRO A 25 7.95 14.59 3.55
CA PRO A 25 6.51 14.92 3.62
C PRO A 25 6.12 15.69 4.90
N GLY A 26 6.91 15.58 5.98
CA GLY A 26 6.65 16.25 7.26
C GLY A 26 7.12 17.71 7.36
N PHE A 27 7.85 18.23 6.35
CA PHE A 27 8.43 19.58 6.35
C PHE A 27 7.96 20.45 5.16
N ALA A 28 6.79 20.16 4.60
CA ALA A 28 6.23 20.94 3.50
C ALA A 28 5.99 22.40 3.93
N THR A 29 6.58 23.34 3.20
CA THR A 29 6.33 24.79 3.31
C THR A 29 5.36 25.23 2.20
N ASP A 30 4.67 26.36 2.37
CA ASP A 30 3.65 26.87 1.44
C ASP A 30 4.12 27.00 -0.02
N ALA A 31 5.41 27.18 -0.26
CA ALA A 31 5.99 27.22 -1.61
C ALA A 31 6.02 25.84 -2.27
N TYR A 32 6.34 24.78 -1.51
CA TYR A 32 6.34 23.40 -2.00
C TYR A 32 4.92 22.91 -2.28
N ALA A 33 3.94 23.37 -1.49
CA ALA A 33 2.53 23.12 -1.77
C ALA A 33 2.11 23.76 -3.11
N LYS A 34 2.51 25.00 -3.40
CA LYS A 34 2.21 25.65 -4.68
C LYS A 34 2.83 24.95 -5.89
N GLU A 35 4.09 24.51 -5.77
CA GLU A 35 4.75 23.76 -6.84
C GLU A 35 4.12 22.37 -7.03
N ALA A 36 3.80 21.67 -5.94
CA ALA A 36 3.09 20.39 -5.99
C ALA A 36 1.66 20.53 -6.58
N PHE A 37 0.93 21.59 -6.23
CA PHE A 37 -0.37 21.90 -6.83
C PHE A 37 -0.24 22.24 -8.32
N ALA A 38 0.77 23.01 -8.72
CA ALA A 38 1.01 23.29 -10.13
C ALA A 38 1.37 22.01 -10.90
N GLU A 39 2.23 21.16 -10.33
CA GLU A 39 2.60 19.86 -10.90
C GLU A 39 1.40 18.90 -10.95
N GLN A 40 0.50 18.94 -9.95
CA GLN A 40 -0.78 18.23 -9.97
C GLN A 40 -1.70 18.76 -11.08
N VAL A 41 -1.83 20.07 -11.26
CA VAL A 41 -2.63 20.68 -12.35
C VAL A 41 -2.05 20.30 -13.72
N PHE A 42 -0.73 20.31 -13.88
CA PHE A 42 -0.08 19.85 -15.11
C PHE A 42 -0.23 18.33 -15.32
N ALA A 43 -0.17 17.53 -14.25
CA ALA A 43 -0.42 16.09 -14.31
C ALA A 43 -1.89 15.78 -14.61
N GLU A 44 -2.82 16.60 -14.12
CA GLU A 44 -4.25 16.52 -14.40
C GLU A 44 -4.56 16.95 -15.83
N GLU A 45 -3.91 18.00 -16.36
CA GLU A 45 -3.96 18.35 -17.79
C GLU A 45 -3.35 17.26 -18.68
N ALA A 46 -2.23 16.68 -18.25
CA ALA A 46 -1.57 15.60 -18.99
C ALA A 46 -2.39 14.29 -18.96
N PHE A 47 -2.98 13.96 -17.80
CA PHE A 47 -3.89 12.83 -17.64
C PHE A 47 -5.18 13.05 -18.42
N ALA A 48 -5.77 14.25 -18.37
CA ALA A 48 -6.94 14.61 -19.18
C ALA A 48 -6.60 14.48 -20.67
N LYS A 49 -5.41 14.89 -21.10
CA LYS A 49 -4.95 14.71 -22.48
C LYS A 49 -4.71 13.25 -22.85
N GLU A 50 -4.25 12.42 -21.93
CA GLU A 50 -4.04 10.99 -22.15
C GLU A 50 -5.36 10.20 -22.16
N VAL A 51 -6.31 10.57 -21.30
CA VAL A 51 -7.71 10.09 -21.32
C VAL A 51 -8.38 10.51 -22.62
N LEU A 52 -8.25 11.76 -23.04
CA LEU A 52 -8.73 12.25 -24.35
C LEU A 52 -8.11 11.46 -25.51
N ALA A 53 -6.81 11.17 -25.45
CA ALA A 53 -6.14 10.39 -26.50
C ALA A 53 -6.54 8.90 -26.51
N GLN A 54 -6.83 8.31 -25.34
CA GLN A 54 -7.35 6.94 -25.23
C GLN A 54 -8.82 6.85 -25.67
N GLU A 55 -9.63 7.86 -25.38
CA GLU A 55 -11.01 7.96 -25.84
C GLU A 55 -11.10 8.24 -27.35
N GLU A 56 -10.26 9.13 -27.90
CA GLU A 56 -10.15 9.34 -29.35
C GLU A 56 -9.65 8.08 -30.09
N ALA A 57 -8.72 7.31 -29.50
CA ALA A 57 -8.26 6.04 -30.06
C ALA A 57 -9.29 4.90 -29.90
N ALA A 58 -10.18 4.97 -28.90
CA ALA A 58 -11.28 4.03 -28.71
C ALA A 58 -12.54 4.40 -29.53
N ALA A 59 -12.64 5.65 -29.99
CA ALA A 59 -13.79 6.23 -30.68
C ALA A 59 -13.51 6.56 -32.15
N GLU A 60 -12.89 5.65 -32.92
CA GLU A 60 -13.11 5.62 -34.37
C GLU A 60 -14.57 5.20 -34.65
N GLY A 61 -15.53 6.10 -34.38
CA GLY A 61 -16.93 5.89 -34.79
C GLY A 61 -18.01 6.69 -34.08
N GLU A 62 -17.81 7.22 -32.87
CA GLU A 62 -18.89 7.90 -32.13
C GLU A 62 -18.39 9.24 -31.55
N GLY A 63 -19.23 10.27 -31.67
CA GLY A 63 -18.86 11.67 -31.46
C GLY A 63 -18.22 11.97 -30.10
N VAL A 64 -17.36 13.00 -30.10
CA VAL A 64 -16.64 13.53 -28.94
C VAL A 64 -17.56 13.58 -27.71
N PRO A 65 -17.28 12.85 -26.62
CA PRO A 65 -18.09 12.91 -25.41
C PRO A 65 -18.03 14.33 -24.83
N GLU A 66 -19.19 14.89 -24.52
CA GLU A 66 -19.31 16.20 -23.89
C GLU A 66 -18.71 16.11 -22.47
N ILE A 67 -17.65 16.87 -22.20
CA ILE A 67 -16.98 16.87 -20.90
C ILE A 67 -17.93 17.52 -19.88
N GLU A 68 -18.62 16.70 -19.08
CA GLU A 68 -19.40 17.18 -17.95
C GLU A 68 -18.44 17.74 -16.89
N TRP A 69 -18.69 18.97 -16.42
CA TRP A 69 -17.91 19.62 -15.38
C TRP A 69 -18.65 19.49 -14.05
N SER A 70 -18.08 18.78 -13.08
CA SER A 70 -18.61 18.74 -11.72
C SER A 70 -17.99 19.84 -10.87
N GLN A 71 -18.76 20.24 -9.86
CA GLN A 71 -18.35 21.21 -8.88
C GLN A 71 -18.17 20.50 -7.54
N ASP A 72 -16.99 20.65 -6.94
CA ASP A 72 -16.71 20.13 -5.60
C ASP A 72 -17.57 20.86 -4.57
N VAL A 73 -18.18 20.11 -3.65
CA VAL A 73 -19.08 20.65 -2.61
C VAL A 73 -18.29 21.20 -1.42
N PHE A 74 -17.09 20.70 -1.18
CA PHE A 74 -16.31 20.91 0.04
C PHE A 74 -15.09 21.80 -0.17
N TYR A 75 -14.36 21.63 -1.27
CA TYR A 75 -13.09 22.30 -1.51
C TYR A 75 -13.26 23.52 -2.43
N LYS A 76 -12.57 24.60 -2.05
CA LYS A 76 -12.60 25.89 -2.73
C LYS A 76 -11.20 26.27 -3.20
N ASP A 77 -11.12 26.97 -4.32
CA ASP A 77 -9.90 27.61 -4.76
C ASP A 77 -9.45 28.71 -3.77
N HIS A 78 -8.25 29.27 -4.01
CA HIS A 78 -7.71 30.36 -3.22
C HIS A 78 -8.57 31.65 -3.27
N GLU A 79 -9.51 31.73 -4.20
CA GLU A 79 -10.43 32.86 -4.41
C GLU A 79 -11.81 32.60 -3.77
N GLY A 80 -12.02 31.42 -3.17
CA GLY A 80 -13.25 31.01 -2.51
C GLY A 80 -14.33 30.43 -3.43
N ASN A 81 -14.05 30.23 -4.72
CA ASN A 81 -14.95 29.53 -5.63
C ASN A 81 -14.82 28.02 -5.45
N PRO A 82 -15.89 27.24 -5.60
CA PRO A 82 -15.77 25.80 -5.50
C PRO A 82 -14.95 25.23 -6.66
N LEU A 83 -14.06 24.29 -6.36
CA LEU A 83 -13.19 23.67 -7.36
C LEU A 83 -14.05 23.00 -8.44
N LYS A 84 -13.65 23.19 -9.70
CA LYS A 84 -14.31 22.58 -10.86
C LYS A 84 -13.33 21.65 -11.54
N GLY A 85 -13.77 20.43 -11.82
CA GLY A 85 -12.99 19.44 -12.54
C GLY A 85 -13.86 18.73 -13.59
N PRO A 86 -13.24 18.13 -14.62
CA PRO A 86 -13.95 17.22 -15.50
C PRO A 86 -14.45 16.02 -14.68
N VAL A 87 -15.71 15.60 -14.89
CA VAL A 87 -16.27 14.40 -14.28
C VAL A 87 -15.46 13.20 -14.78
N SER A 88 -14.66 12.62 -13.89
CA SER A 88 -13.88 11.42 -14.17
C SER A 88 -14.56 10.21 -13.52
N GLY A 89 -15.20 9.38 -14.34
CA GLY A 89 -15.81 8.12 -13.93
C GLY A 89 -17.34 8.11 -13.89
N ALA A 90 -17.91 6.91 -13.69
CA ALA A 90 -19.35 6.73 -13.61
C ALA A 90 -19.92 7.39 -12.34
N PRO A 91 -21.13 7.98 -12.37
CA PRO A 91 -21.75 8.52 -11.17
C PRO A 91 -22.01 7.42 -10.14
N ALA A 92 -21.96 7.80 -8.86
CA ALA A 92 -22.26 6.88 -7.77
C ALA A 92 -23.69 6.31 -7.94
N PRO A 93 -23.88 4.99 -7.79
CA PRO A 93 -25.20 4.38 -7.97
C PRO A 93 -26.16 4.82 -6.86
N GLU A 94 -27.38 5.18 -7.24
CA GLU A 94 -28.48 5.39 -6.30
C GLU A 94 -29.01 4.04 -5.82
N LEU A 95 -28.47 3.55 -4.69
CA LEU A 95 -28.85 2.25 -4.13
C LEU A 95 -29.97 2.40 -3.09
N GLY A 96 -31.05 1.63 -3.26
CA GLY A 96 -32.16 1.52 -2.30
C GLY A 96 -31.98 0.38 -1.29
N GLU A 97 -32.94 0.24 -0.37
CA GLU A 97 -32.90 -0.80 0.68
C GLU A 97 -32.92 -2.24 0.11
N ASN A 98 -33.55 -2.43 -1.06
CA ASN A 98 -33.67 -3.72 -1.73
C ASN A 98 -32.42 -4.14 -2.53
N ASP A 99 -31.45 -3.23 -2.72
CA ASP A 99 -30.21 -3.53 -3.48
C ASP A 99 -29.14 -4.22 -2.63
N TYR A 100 -29.40 -4.36 -1.32
CA TYR A 100 -28.56 -5.07 -0.38
C TYR A 100 -29.21 -6.40 -0.02
N ASN A 101 -28.44 -7.49 -0.15
CA ASN A 101 -28.91 -8.80 0.30
C ASN A 101 -28.89 -8.80 1.83
N ASN A 102 -30.02 -9.10 2.46
CA ASN A 102 -30.16 -9.21 3.92
C ASN A 102 -30.45 -10.66 4.33
N TYR A 103 -29.98 -11.05 5.51
CA TYR A 103 -30.23 -12.36 6.07
C TYR A 103 -31.00 -12.25 7.39
N ASP A 104 -31.93 -13.19 7.62
CA ASP A 104 -32.78 -13.21 8.82
C ASP A 104 -31.98 -13.33 10.13
N PHE A 105 -30.78 -13.92 10.09
CA PHE A 105 -29.96 -14.13 11.28
C PHE A 105 -29.15 -12.91 11.72
N ALA A 106 -28.80 -12.00 10.79
CA ALA A 106 -27.96 -10.84 11.08
C ALA A 106 -28.07 -9.78 9.97
N PRO A 107 -28.12 -8.49 10.32
CA PRO A 107 -28.00 -7.41 9.35
C PRO A 107 -26.68 -7.49 8.57
N SER A 108 -26.72 -7.26 7.26
CA SER A 108 -25.57 -7.41 6.36
C SER A 108 -24.41 -6.48 6.68
N ARG A 109 -24.72 -5.27 7.19
CA ARG A 109 -23.71 -4.33 7.68
C ARG A 109 -22.91 -4.91 8.86
N MET A 110 -23.56 -5.64 9.76
CA MET A 110 -22.90 -6.27 10.90
C MET A 110 -21.98 -7.40 10.45
N ILE A 111 -22.43 -8.24 9.51
CA ILE A 111 -21.62 -9.34 8.95
C ILE A 111 -20.37 -8.77 8.26
N LEU A 112 -20.54 -7.74 7.42
CA LEU A 112 -19.42 -7.09 6.75
C LEU A 112 -18.45 -6.46 7.75
N TRP A 113 -18.96 -5.77 8.77
CA TRP A 113 -18.12 -5.17 9.81
C TRP A 113 -17.29 -6.21 10.56
N ILE A 114 -17.88 -7.35 10.96
CA ILE A 114 -17.16 -8.43 11.65
C ILE A 114 -16.04 -8.98 10.74
N ALA A 115 -16.36 -9.27 9.47
CA ALA A 115 -15.37 -9.77 8.51
C ALA A 115 -14.22 -8.77 8.30
N ASN A 116 -14.56 -7.50 8.09
CA ASN A 116 -13.58 -6.43 7.87
C ASN A 116 -12.68 -6.22 9.10
N GLN A 117 -13.28 -6.19 10.28
CA GLN A 117 -12.55 -5.98 11.54
C GLN A 117 -11.55 -7.11 11.79
N GLN A 118 -11.97 -8.35 11.58
CA GLN A 118 -11.10 -9.51 11.79
C GLN A 118 -9.96 -9.53 10.78
N HIS A 119 -10.23 -9.19 9.51
CA HIS A 119 -9.19 -9.04 8.50
C HIS A 119 -8.18 -7.94 8.88
N LEU A 120 -8.64 -6.77 9.33
CA LEU A 120 -7.79 -5.64 9.72
C LEU A 120 -6.90 -5.94 10.94
N TYR A 121 -7.39 -6.66 11.94
CA TYR A 121 -6.57 -7.06 13.09
C TYR A 121 -5.38 -7.92 12.68
N PHE A 122 -5.58 -8.86 11.76
CA PHE A 122 -4.49 -9.70 11.28
C PHE A 122 -3.62 -8.99 10.22
N GLY A 123 -4.22 -8.15 9.36
CA GLY A 123 -3.49 -7.34 8.38
C GLY A 123 -2.51 -6.37 9.02
N SER A 124 -2.92 -5.67 10.09
CA SER A 124 -2.02 -4.78 10.85
C SER A 124 -0.89 -5.55 11.53
N PHE A 125 -1.17 -6.74 12.08
CA PHE A 125 -0.15 -7.61 12.68
C PHE A 125 0.87 -8.08 11.63
N VAL A 126 0.41 -8.52 10.46
CA VAL A 126 1.26 -8.99 9.36
C VAL A 126 2.15 -7.87 8.81
N LEU A 127 1.73 -6.62 8.86
CA LEU A 127 2.57 -5.49 8.45
C LEU A 127 3.57 -5.06 9.54
N ALA A 128 3.19 -5.11 10.82
CA ALA A 128 4.05 -4.68 11.91
C ALA A 128 5.22 -5.65 12.16
N VAL A 129 4.99 -6.96 12.12
CA VAL A 129 6.02 -7.97 12.46
C VAL A 129 7.25 -7.91 11.54
N PRO A 130 7.12 -7.79 10.20
CA PRO A 130 8.26 -7.58 9.31
C PRO A 130 9.10 -6.34 9.63
N ILE A 131 8.48 -5.24 10.05
CA ILE A 131 9.21 -4.03 10.48
C ILE A 131 10.05 -4.36 11.73
N PHE A 132 9.46 -5.03 12.71
CA PHE A 132 10.20 -5.45 13.90
C PHE A 132 11.33 -6.43 13.57
N CYS A 133 11.08 -7.41 12.69
CA CYS A 133 12.09 -8.36 12.27
C CYS A 133 13.26 -7.67 11.57
N MET A 134 12.99 -6.71 10.69
CA MET A 134 14.01 -5.89 10.01
C MET A 134 14.90 -5.17 11.04
N ILE A 135 14.30 -4.50 12.03
CA ILE A 135 15.03 -3.75 13.05
C ILE A 135 15.87 -4.68 13.91
N ILE A 136 15.30 -5.78 14.40
CA ILE A 136 15.99 -6.75 15.26
C ILE A 136 17.14 -7.40 14.50
N GLU A 137 16.93 -7.78 13.23
CA GLU A 137 17.97 -8.33 12.38
C GLU A 137 19.11 -7.33 12.14
N PHE A 138 18.77 -6.06 11.84
CA PHE A 138 19.76 -5.01 11.66
C PHE A 138 20.60 -4.79 12.93
N ILE A 139 19.96 -4.76 14.11
CA ILE A 139 20.65 -4.68 15.40
C ILE A 139 21.53 -5.92 15.60
N GLY A 140 21.04 -7.11 15.24
CA GLY A 140 21.79 -8.37 15.30
C GLY A 140 23.07 -8.33 14.47
N ILE A 141 23.01 -7.78 13.25
CA ILE A 141 24.17 -7.59 12.38
C ILE A 141 25.17 -6.60 12.99
N ARG A 142 24.69 -5.45 13.48
CA ARG A 142 25.53 -4.39 14.05
C ARG A 142 26.20 -4.80 15.37
N THR A 143 25.54 -5.61 16.18
CA THR A 143 26.04 -6.07 17.49
C THR A 143 26.96 -7.28 17.36
N ARG A 144 27.12 -7.83 16.15
CA ARG A 144 27.87 -9.08 15.93
C ARG A 144 29.34 -8.99 16.33
N GLU A 145 29.97 -7.84 16.09
CA GLU A 145 31.39 -7.61 16.43
C GLU A 145 31.59 -7.29 17.92
N THR A 146 30.61 -6.65 18.58
CA THR A 146 30.71 -6.22 19.98
C THR A 146 30.26 -7.29 20.97
N ASP A 147 29.15 -7.97 20.69
CA ASP A 147 28.60 -9.05 21.51
C ASP A 147 27.98 -10.15 20.62
N PRO A 148 28.76 -11.20 20.29
CA PRO A 148 28.29 -12.28 19.42
C PRO A 148 27.21 -13.15 20.09
N VAL A 149 27.13 -13.20 21.42
CA VAL A 149 26.12 -13.98 22.13
C VAL A 149 24.76 -13.28 22.02
N MET A 150 24.73 -11.96 22.20
CA MET A 150 23.51 -11.16 22.02
C MET A 150 23.08 -11.09 20.56
N SER A 151 24.01 -10.95 19.62
CA SER A 151 23.73 -10.99 18.18
C SER A 151 22.94 -12.26 17.80
N LYS A 152 23.38 -13.43 18.28
CA LYS A 152 22.67 -14.70 18.03
C LYS A 152 21.27 -14.76 18.65
N LYS A 153 21.05 -14.11 19.81
CA LYS A 153 19.72 -14.02 20.43
C LYS A 153 18.77 -13.15 19.60
N TYR A 154 19.24 -12.01 19.10
CA TYR A 154 18.45 -11.15 18.21
C TYR A 154 18.08 -11.88 16.90
N ASP A 155 19.04 -12.58 16.30
CA ASP A 155 18.80 -13.36 15.09
C ASP A 155 17.73 -14.44 15.29
N ASN A 156 17.86 -15.22 16.38
CA ASN A 156 16.88 -16.23 16.73
C ASN A 156 15.49 -15.63 17.01
N LEU A 157 15.44 -14.48 17.68
CA LEU A 157 14.19 -13.77 17.97
C LEU A 157 13.49 -13.35 16.68
N ALA A 158 14.21 -12.73 15.75
CA ALA A 158 13.65 -12.29 14.47
C ALA A 158 13.14 -13.49 13.64
N HIS A 159 13.88 -14.61 13.61
CA HIS A 159 13.44 -15.82 12.93
C HIS A 159 12.16 -16.41 13.55
N GLN A 160 12.09 -16.47 14.88
CA GLN A 160 10.90 -16.98 15.58
C GLN A 160 9.68 -16.09 15.37
N LEU A 161 9.85 -14.76 15.41
CA LEU A 161 8.78 -13.82 15.10
C LEU A 161 8.28 -14.00 13.66
N MET A 162 9.18 -14.18 12.70
CA MET A 162 8.81 -14.40 11.31
C MET A 162 8.04 -15.71 11.11
N LYS A 163 8.39 -16.77 11.83
CA LYS A 163 7.63 -18.03 11.84
C LYS A 163 6.18 -17.83 12.27
N VAL A 164 5.95 -17.03 13.30
CA VAL A 164 4.59 -16.68 13.76
C VAL A 164 3.88 -15.84 12.71
N SER A 165 4.59 -14.88 12.10
CA SER A 165 4.05 -14.03 11.03
C SER A 165 3.55 -14.84 9.83
N LEU A 166 4.25 -15.89 9.38
CA LEU A 166 3.78 -16.76 8.29
C LEU A 166 2.42 -17.42 8.56
N THR A 167 2.20 -17.85 9.80
CA THR A 167 0.90 -18.41 10.21
C THR A 167 -0.18 -17.33 10.16
N ALA A 168 0.12 -16.14 10.68
CA ALA A 168 -0.80 -15.00 10.64
C ALA A 168 -1.10 -14.52 9.22
N TYR A 169 -0.12 -14.54 8.32
CA TYR A 169 -0.27 -14.22 6.89
C TYR A 169 -1.29 -15.14 6.23
N SER A 170 -1.18 -16.45 6.47
CA SER A 170 -2.11 -17.45 5.95
C SER A 170 -3.55 -17.19 6.44
N TRP A 171 -3.71 -16.87 7.73
CA TRP A 171 -5.02 -16.53 8.27
C TRP A 171 -5.57 -15.22 7.71
N THR A 172 -4.72 -14.22 7.52
CA THR A 172 -5.06 -12.92 6.91
C THR A 172 -5.59 -13.12 5.49
N ALA A 173 -4.95 -13.99 4.70
CA ALA A 173 -5.39 -14.30 3.33
C ALA A 173 -6.78 -14.96 3.30
N ILE A 174 -7.04 -15.91 4.22
CA ILE A 174 -8.37 -16.54 4.35
C ILE A 174 -9.42 -15.49 4.73
N LEU A 175 -9.13 -14.65 5.72
CA LEU A 175 -10.03 -13.58 6.16
C LEU A 175 -10.26 -12.53 5.07
N GLY A 176 -9.24 -12.22 4.27
CA GLY A 176 -9.34 -11.32 3.12
C GLY A 176 -10.23 -11.91 2.02
N GLY A 177 -10.12 -13.22 1.76
CA GLY A 177 -11.03 -13.93 0.87
C GLY A 177 -12.47 -13.93 1.37
N ILE A 178 -12.68 -14.13 2.67
CA ILE A 178 -14.01 -14.01 3.31
C ILE A 178 -14.56 -12.59 3.18
N LEU A 179 -13.73 -11.57 3.41
CA LEU A 179 -14.11 -10.17 3.25
C LEU A 179 -14.50 -9.83 1.80
N LEU A 180 -13.72 -10.29 0.83
CA LEU A 180 -14.06 -10.12 -0.58
C LEU A 180 -15.39 -10.81 -0.92
N PHE A 181 -15.58 -12.03 -0.42
CA PHE A 181 -16.83 -12.77 -0.62
C PHE A 181 -18.03 -12.06 0.01
N THR A 182 -17.90 -11.49 1.20
CA THR A 182 -18.99 -10.72 1.83
C THR A 182 -19.31 -9.44 1.04
N PHE A 183 -18.32 -8.74 0.48
CA PHE A 183 -18.58 -7.60 -0.41
C PHE A 183 -19.36 -8.01 -1.67
N ILE A 184 -18.94 -9.08 -2.35
CA ILE A 184 -19.60 -9.55 -3.58
C ILE A 184 -21.04 -9.99 -3.30
N THR A 185 -21.27 -10.66 -2.19
CA THR A 185 -22.58 -11.27 -1.88
C THR A 185 -23.55 -10.32 -1.20
N LEU A 186 -23.09 -9.52 -0.23
CA LEU A 186 -23.96 -8.65 0.56
C LEU A 186 -24.12 -7.24 -0.03
N PHE A 187 -23.11 -6.76 -0.75
CA PHE A 187 -23.03 -5.39 -1.27
C PHE A 187 -22.67 -5.37 -2.78
N PRO A 188 -23.43 -6.06 -3.65
CA PRO A 188 -23.05 -6.27 -5.05
C PRO A 188 -23.00 -4.97 -5.88
N GLY A 189 -23.96 -4.06 -5.67
CA GLY A 189 -24.00 -2.77 -6.37
C GLY A 189 -22.79 -1.88 -6.03
N PHE A 190 -22.50 -1.77 -4.72
CA PHE A 190 -21.32 -1.07 -4.21
C PHE A 190 -20.02 -1.68 -4.74
N PHE A 191 -19.85 -3.02 -4.64
CA PHE A 191 -18.62 -3.66 -5.07
C PHE A 191 -18.40 -3.51 -6.58
N LYS A 192 -19.47 -3.58 -7.40
CA LYS A 192 -19.38 -3.37 -8.86
C LYS A 192 -18.93 -1.95 -9.21
N TYR A 193 -19.42 -0.94 -8.50
CA TYR A 193 -19.01 0.45 -8.65
C TYR A 193 -17.52 0.62 -8.33
N MET A 194 -17.11 0.21 -7.13
CA MET A 194 -15.71 0.27 -6.69
C MET A 194 -14.77 -0.51 -7.62
N ALA A 195 -15.17 -1.71 -8.03
CA ALA A 195 -14.38 -2.54 -8.94
C ALA A 195 -14.23 -1.92 -10.33
N THR A 196 -15.14 -1.04 -10.77
CA THR A 196 -15.05 -0.35 -12.06
C THR A 196 -14.07 0.82 -12.01
N ILE A 197 -14.10 1.61 -10.93
CA ILE A 197 -13.19 2.74 -10.73
C ILE A 197 -11.76 2.26 -10.49
N PHE A 198 -11.59 1.22 -9.67
CA PHE A 198 -10.28 0.73 -9.26
C PHE A 198 -9.76 -0.46 -10.08
N ARG A 199 -10.25 -0.69 -11.31
CA ARG A 199 -9.80 -1.83 -12.13
C ARG A 199 -8.28 -1.94 -12.25
N PRO A 200 -7.52 -0.88 -12.58
CA PRO A 200 -6.07 -0.97 -12.69
C PRO A 200 -5.41 -1.28 -11.34
N VAL A 201 -5.90 -0.62 -10.29
CA VAL A 201 -5.42 -0.80 -8.91
C VAL A 201 -5.60 -2.24 -8.42
N MET A 202 -6.70 -2.90 -8.78
CA MET A 202 -6.95 -4.31 -8.39
C MET A 202 -5.90 -5.27 -8.95
N HIS A 203 -5.42 -5.03 -10.17
CA HIS A 203 -4.40 -5.88 -10.79
C HIS A 203 -3.03 -5.67 -10.11
N VAL A 204 -2.68 -4.41 -9.85
CA VAL A 204 -1.47 -4.04 -9.10
C VAL A 204 -1.53 -4.62 -7.68
N TYR A 205 -2.67 -4.53 -7.01
CA TYR A 205 -2.89 -5.08 -5.68
C TYR A 205 -2.65 -6.60 -5.65
N ALA A 206 -3.24 -7.34 -6.60
CA ALA A 206 -3.03 -8.78 -6.71
C ALA A 206 -1.57 -9.15 -6.95
N LEU A 207 -0.87 -8.42 -7.83
CA LEU A 207 0.56 -8.61 -8.07
C LEU A 207 1.41 -8.30 -6.84
N MET A 208 1.10 -7.22 -6.13
CA MET A 208 1.82 -6.86 -4.89
C MET A 208 1.57 -7.89 -3.79
N PHE A 209 0.37 -8.47 -3.68
CA PHE A 209 0.08 -9.55 -2.73
C PHE A 209 0.91 -10.81 -3.03
N LEU A 210 1.04 -11.19 -4.31
CA LEU A 210 1.92 -12.29 -4.72
C LEU A 210 3.39 -11.97 -4.48
N ALA A 211 3.81 -10.73 -4.77
CA ALA A 211 5.17 -10.28 -4.52
C ALA A 211 5.49 -10.32 -3.02
N GLU A 212 4.60 -9.85 -2.16
CA GLU A 212 4.74 -9.89 -0.71
C GLU A 212 4.88 -11.34 -0.22
N SER A 213 3.97 -12.22 -0.66
CA SER A 213 4.02 -13.65 -0.36
C SER A 213 5.35 -14.29 -0.79
N GLY A 214 5.82 -13.98 -2.00
CA GLY A 214 7.07 -14.51 -2.55
C GLY A 214 8.29 -14.01 -1.79
N VAL A 215 8.38 -12.71 -1.51
CA VAL A 215 9.48 -12.10 -0.75
C VAL A 215 9.50 -12.63 0.69
N LEU A 216 8.33 -12.73 1.34
CA LEU A 216 8.18 -13.30 2.67
C LEU A 216 8.66 -14.76 2.73
N TYR A 217 8.30 -15.55 1.72
CA TYR A 217 8.75 -16.94 1.60
C TYR A 217 10.27 -17.03 1.45
N VAL A 218 10.86 -16.23 0.54
CA VAL A 218 12.31 -16.18 0.34
C VAL A 218 13.04 -15.72 1.60
N TYR A 219 12.49 -14.73 2.31
CA TYR A 219 13.04 -14.24 3.57
C TYR A 219 13.06 -15.35 4.64
N TYR A 220 11.93 -16.00 4.90
CA TYR A 220 11.88 -17.02 5.95
C TYR A 220 12.67 -18.29 5.61
N TYR A 221 12.47 -18.88 4.44
CA TYR A 221 13.14 -20.14 4.07
C TYR A 221 14.59 -19.92 3.65
N GLY A 222 14.97 -18.70 3.28
CA GLY A 222 16.34 -18.33 2.98
C GLY A 222 17.22 -18.09 4.20
N TRP A 223 16.63 -18.05 5.41
CA TRP A 223 17.30 -17.67 6.65
C TRP A 223 18.61 -18.43 6.88
N ASP A 224 18.57 -19.76 6.97
CA ASP A 224 19.73 -20.59 7.30
C ASP A 224 20.84 -20.49 6.24
N LYS A 225 20.48 -20.31 4.96
CA LYS A 225 21.43 -20.18 3.86
C LYS A 225 22.12 -18.82 3.84
N MET A 226 21.45 -17.77 4.33
CA MET A 226 21.97 -16.40 4.33
C MET A 226 22.48 -15.96 5.71
N ASN A 227 22.54 -16.87 6.69
CA ASN A 227 23.01 -16.58 8.05
C ASN A 227 24.51 -16.83 8.27
N ASP A 228 25.33 -16.60 7.24
CA ASP A 228 26.80 -16.69 7.34
C ASP A 228 27.42 -15.48 8.09
N GLY A 229 26.61 -14.45 8.32
CA GLY A 229 26.97 -13.15 8.90
C GLY A 229 28.02 -12.38 8.11
N GLY A 230 28.24 -12.77 6.85
CA GLY A 230 29.00 -12.04 5.86
C GLY A 230 28.08 -11.17 5.00
N PHE A 231 28.34 -11.17 3.69
CA PHE A 231 27.56 -10.40 2.72
C PHE A 231 26.13 -10.92 2.55
N LEU A 232 25.92 -12.25 2.63
CA LEU A 232 24.58 -12.82 2.47
C LEU A 232 23.61 -12.37 3.56
N LYS A 233 24.10 -12.11 4.77
CA LYS A 233 23.27 -11.57 5.86
C LYS A 233 22.77 -10.15 5.60
N TRP A 234 23.58 -9.32 4.93
CA TRP A 234 23.14 -8.00 4.48
C TRP A 234 22.11 -8.10 3.35
N ILE A 235 22.27 -9.08 2.44
CA ILE A 235 21.24 -9.37 1.43
C ILE A 235 19.94 -9.78 2.11
N HIS A 236 20.00 -10.68 3.10
CA HIS A 236 18.82 -11.10 3.86
C HIS A 236 18.09 -9.93 4.51
N CYS A 237 18.83 -9.04 5.17
CA CYS A 237 18.27 -7.81 5.74
C CYS A 237 17.64 -6.91 4.65
N SER A 238 18.23 -6.81 3.46
CA SER A 238 17.65 -6.04 2.35
C SER A 238 16.36 -6.63 1.79
N ILE A 239 16.20 -7.96 1.83
CA ILE A 239 14.95 -8.64 1.49
C ILE A 239 13.84 -8.23 2.47
N SER A 240 14.18 -8.07 3.76
CA SER A 240 13.26 -7.51 4.76
C SER A 240 12.82 -6.08 4.41
N VAL A 241 13.73 -5.23 3.94
CA VAL A 241 13.39 -3.87 3.49
C VAL A 241 12.44 -3.92 2.29
N LEU A 242 12.70 -4.78 1.31
CA LEU A 242 11.82 -5.00 0.16
C LEU A 242 10.43 -5.50 0.60
N LEU A 243 10.37 -6.45 1.54
CA LEU A 243 9.11 -6.95 2.10
C LEU A 243 8.27 -5.83 2.71
N ASN A 244 8.91 -4.97 3.51
CA ASN A 244 8.24 -3.83 4.13
C ASN A 244 7.79 -2.78 3.11
N LEU A 245 8.58 -2.56 2.04
CA LEU A 245 8.20 -1.67 0.95
C LEU A 245 6.94 -2.18 0.24
N VAL A 246 6.91 -3.47 -0.15
CA VAL A 246 5.75 -4.08 -0.80
C VAL A 246 4.51 -4.04 0.10
N GLY A 247 4.65 -4.39 1.37
CA GLY A 247 3.56 -4.31 2.35
C GLY A 247 3.03 -2.88 2.55
N THR A 248 3.93 -1.89 2.54
CA THR A 248 3.55 -0.48 2.63
C THR A 248 2.78 -0.03 1.38
N VAL A 249 3.22 -0.44 0.18
CA VAL A 249 2.48 -0.17 -1.06
C VAL A 249 1.08 -0.80 -1.02
N LEU A 250 0.95 -2.05 -0.56
CA LEU A 250 -0.37 -2.68 -0.38
C LEU A 250 -1.28 -1.89 0.56
N MET A 251 -0.73 -1.39 1.68
CA MET A 251 -1.46 -0.53 2.61
C MET A 251 -1.91 0.78 1.95
N TYR A 252 -1.05 1.44 1.16
CA TYR A 252 -1.44 2.64 0.41
C TYR A 252 -2.57 2.37 -0.60
N LEU A 253 -2.49 1.26 -1.33
CA LEU A 253 -3.53 0.87 -2.28
C LEU A 253 -4.85 0.58 -1.55
N ALA A 254 -4.83 -0.13 -0.42
CA ALA A 254 -6.02 -0.36 0.40
C ALA A 254 -6.60 0.94 0.98
N ASN A 255 -5.75 1.85 1.45
CA ASN A 255 -6.17 3.15 1.97
C ASN A 255 -6.78 4.03 0.88
N SER A 256 -6.31 3.94 -0.37
CA SER A 256 -6.92 4.71 -1.47
C SER A 256 -8.41 4.39 -1.67
N TRP A 257 -8.81 3.12 -1.48
CA TRP A 257 -10.21 2.71 -1.52
C TRP A 257 -11.00 3.34 -0.36
N ALA A 258 -10.46 3.26 0.86
CA ALA A 258 -11.12 3.80 2.04
C ALA A 258 -11.24 5.34 1.99
N THR A 259 -10.25 6.02 1.41
CA THR A 259 -10.27 7.47 1.21
C THR A 259 -11.29 7.87 0.16
N PHE A 260 -11.34 7.18 -0.98
CA PHE A 260 -12.35 7.42 -2.02
C PHE A 260 -13.78 7.22 -1.50
N MET A 261 -14.00 6.23 -0.63
CA MET A 261 -15.31 6.05 0.02
C MET A 261 -15.73 7.21 0.93
N GLN A 262 -14.79 8.03 1.40
CA GLN A 262 -15.06 9.20 2.25
C GLN A 262 -15.20 10.49 1.43
N ALA A 263 -14.38 10.63 0.39
CA ALA A 263 -14.36 11.76 -0.53
C ALA A 263 -14.12 11.21 -1.96
N PRO A 264 -15.19 10.90 -2.70
CA PRO A 264 -15.12 10.37 -4.06
C PRO A 264 -14.66 11.40 -5.08
#